data_AF-A0A847H2L3-F1
#
_entry.id   AF-A0A847H2L3-F1
#
_cell.length_a   1.000
_cell.length_b   1.000
_cell.length_c   1.000
_cell.angle_alpha   90.00
_cell.angle_beta   90.00
_cell.angle_gamma   90.00
#
_symmetry.space_group_name_H-M   'P 1'
#
loop_
_entity.id
_entity.type
_entity.pdbx_description
1 polymer ?
#
loop_
_entity_poly.entity_id
_entity_poly.type
_entity_poly.pdbx_seq_one_letter_code
_entity_poly.pdbx_strand_id
1 'polypeptide(L)'
;GDPQEVRANEELGDVLNNIAEIDETKADEIIEQEKRKYFPVFLSTNAITLSNGIQIVVRFYGEPDKIHETYDFAHTKAYWTSDTGTIIPNEVYDAVVNKTLVYTGSKYPVCSIFRMRKFIERGWKINAGQMLKICMQVSDLDLTDIDTLEDQLVGVDSLYFMNLIEQFRRIKEKNADWDLTPQYIISVIDKIF
;
A
#
# COMPACT_ATOMS: atom_id res chain seq x y z
N GLY A 1 12.58 19.10 22.66
CA GLY A 1 12.55 18.66 21.26
C GLY A 1 13.79 19.21 20.60
N ASP A 2 14.46 18.39 19.81
CA ASP A 2 15.64 18.82 19.04
C ASP A 2 15.20 19.88 18.01
N PRO A 3 15.76 21.10 18.03
CA PRO A 3 15.44 22.14 17.06
C PRO A 3 15.65 21.73 15.59
N GLN A 4 16.53 20.75 15.33
CA GLN A 4 16.74 20.21 13.98
C GLN A 4 15.60 19.28 13.55
N GLU A 5 15.05 18.46 14.46
CA GLU A 5 13.87 17.64 14.18
C GLU A 5 12.63 18.49 13.89
N VAL A 6 12.47 19.63 14.59
CA VAL A 6 11.31 20.52 14.40
C VAL A 6 11.35 21.20 13.01
N ARG A 7 12.52 21.67 12.57
CA ARG A 7 12.68 22.27 11.23
C ARG A 7 12.52 21.26 10.11
N ALA A 8 13.12 20.07 10.24
CA ALA A 8 12.93 19.00 9.28
C ALA A 8 11.45 18.62 9.18
N ASN A 9 10.71 18.65 10.29
CA ASN A 9 9.29 18.36 10.35
C ASN A 9 8.39 19.40 9.68
N GLU A 10 8.76 20.68 9.68
CA GLU A 10 8.04 21.77 9.01
C GLU A 10 8.30 21.77 7.50
N GLU A 11 9.57 21.65 7.08
CA GLU A 11 9.94 21.55 5.65
C GLU A 11 9.31 20.31 4.98
N LEU A 12 9.23 19.19 5.72
CA LEU A 12 8.58 17.97 5.25
C LEU A 12 7.07 18.18 5.05
N GLY A 13 6.40 18.87 5.97
CA GLY A 13 4.96 19.11 5.92
C GLY A 13 4.54 19.92 4.68
N ASP A 14 5.30 20.96 4.34
CA ASP A 14 5.01 21.81 3.18
C ASP A 14 5.28 21.09 1.85
N VAL A 15 6.32 20.24 1.78
CA VAL A 15 6.61 19.45 0.57
C VAL A 15 5.56 18.34 0.39
N LEU A 16 5.13 17.69 1.47
CA LEU A 16 4.09 16.66 1.43
C LEU A 16 2.73 17.26 1.04
N ASN A 17 2.29 18.37 1.62
CA ASN A 17 0.98 18.95 1.28
C ASN A 17 0.89 19.34 -0.21
N ASN A 18 1.97 19.88 -0.78
CA ASN A 18 2.00 20.25 -2.20
C ASN A 18 1.94 19.06 -3.16
N ILE A 19 2.37 17.84 -2.76
CA ILE A 19 2.46 16.70 -3.68
C ILE A 19 1.15 15.88 -3.78
N ALA A 20 0.31 15.73 -2.72
CA ALA A 20 -1.00 15.05 -2.82
C ALA A 20 -1.92 15.83 -3.73
N GLU A 21 -1.99 17.14 -3.48
CA GLU A 21 -2.87 18.02 -4.23
C GLU A 21 -2.53 17.95 -5.71
N ILE A 22 -1.27 17.69 -6.09
CA ILE A 22 -0.82 17.57 -7.48
C ILE A 22 -1.10 16.19 -8.10
N ASP A 23 -1.09 15.10 -7.34
CA ASP A 23 -1.21 13.73 -7.88
C ASP A 23 -2.67 13.32 -8.10
N GLU A 24 -3.54 13.56 -7.11
CA GLU A 24 -4.98 13.26 -7.24
C GLU A 24 -5.66 14.13 -8.32
N THR A 25 -5.33 15.42 -8.38
CA THR A 25 -5.92 16.32 -9.38
C THR A 25 -5.47 16.00 -10.82
N LYS A 26 -4.20 15.65 -11.04
CA LYS A 26 -3.70 15.35 -12.40
C LYS A 26 -4.30 14.08 -12.98
N ALA A 27 -4.44 13.03 -12.18
CA ALA A 27 -5.02 11.77 -12.66
C ALA A 27 -6.49 11.97 -13.04
N ASP A 28 -7.26 12.69 -12.22
CA ASP A 28 -8.66 12.99 -12.47
C ASP A 28 -8.85 13.94 -13.67
N GLU A 29 -7.99 14.94 -13.84
CA GLU A 29 -7.99 15.83 -15.01
C GLU A 29 -7.71 15.07 -16.32
N ILE A 30 -6.76 14.14 -16.31
CA ILE A 30 -6.45 13.31 -17.49
C ILE A 30 -7.64 12.38 -17.81
N ILE A 31 -8.28 11.80 -16.79
CA ILE A 31 -9.49 10.96 -16.95
C ILE A 31 -10.66 11.76 -17.53
N GLU A 32 -10.82 13.02 -17.12
CA GLU A 32 -11.89 13.89 -17.61
C GLU A 32 -11.65 14.35 -19.06
N GLN A 33 -10.39 14.58 -19.44
CA GLN A 33 -9.99 14.97 -20.80
C GLN A 33 -10.01 13.80 -21.79
N GLU A 34 -9.45 12.64 -21.41
CA GLU A 34 -9.45 11.44 -22.23
C GLU A 34 -10.69 10.57 -21.94
N LYS A 35 -11.77 10.77 -22.72
CA LYS A 35 -13.01 9.94 -22.63
C LYS A 35 -12.84 8.49 -23.10
N ARG A 36 -11.61 7.99 -23.26
CA ARG A 36 -11.34 6.62 -23.71
C ARG A 36 -11.36 5.68 -22.51
N LYS A 37 -11.78 4.43 -22.72
CA LYS A 37 -11.75 3.42 -21.65
C LYS A 37 -10.43 2.65 -21.71
N TYR A 38 -9.90 2.32 -20.53
CA TYR A 38 -8.74 1.44 -20.33
C TYR A 38 -7.41 1.97 -20.88
N PHE A 39 -7.23 3.30 -20.91
CA PHE A 39 -5.92 3.89 -21.20
C PHE A 39 -5.11 4.00 -19.89
N PRO A 40 -3.77 3.95 -19.95
CA PRO A 40 -2.92 4.08 -18.77
C PRO A 40 -3.02 5.47 -18.13
N VAL A 41 -3.36 5.52 -16.84
CA VAL A 41 -3.41 6.77 -16.05
C VAL A 41 -2.20 6.90 -15.13
N PHE A 42 -1.66 5.78 -14.67
CA PHE A 42 -0.50 5.75 -13.77
C PHE A 42 0.32 4.48 -14.00
N LEU A 43 1.64 4.62 -14.03
CA LEU A 43 2.58 3.52 -14.17
C LEU A 43 3.49 3.49 -12.95
N SER A 44 3.48 2.38 -12.23
CA SER A 44 4.45 2.08 -11.19
C SER A 44 5.35 0.92 -11.59
N THR A 45 6.34 0.62 -10.75
CA THR A 45 7.18 -0.56 -10.91
C THR A 45 6.40 -1.88 -10.75
N ASN A 46 5.24 -1.85 -10.10
CA ASN A 46 4.46 -3.04 -9.77
C ASN A 46 3.21 -3.24 -10.61
N ALA A 47 2.63 -2.14 -11.09
CA ALA A 47 1.35 -2.16 -11.77
C ALA A 47 1.16 -0.98 -12.74
N ILE A 48 0.29 -1.20 -13.72
CA ILE A 48 -0.22 -0.17 -14.62
C ILE A 48 -1.68 0.05 -14.26
N THR A 49 -2.02 1.22 -13.74
CA THR A 49 -3.40 1.60 -13.48
C THR A 49 -4.00 2.17 -14.76
N LEU A 50 -5.16 1.65 -15.14
CA LEU A 50 -5.92 2.06 -16.31
C LEU A 50 -7.16 2.85 -15.86
N SER A 51 -7.70 3.68 -16.77
CA SER A 51 -8.98 4.35 -16.55
C SER A 51 -10.11 3.34 -16.30
N ASN A 52 -11.11 3.75 -15.51
CA ASN A 52 -12.23 2.93 -15.00
C ASN A 52 -11.86 1.90 -13.92
N GLY A 53 -10.80 2.13 -13.14
CA GLY A 53 -10.49 1.30 -11.97
C GLY A 53 -10.01 -0.11 -12.31
N ILE A 54 -9.44 -0.30 -13.51
CA ILE A 54 -8.74 -1.53 -13.86
C ILE A 54 -7.25 -1.33 -13.59
N GLN A 55 -6.58 -2.35 -13.06
CA GLN A 55 -5.16 -2.33 -12.83
C GLN A 55 -4.54 -3.62 -13.38
N ILE A 56 -3.42 -3.49 -14.11
CA ILE A 56 -2.61 -4.60 -14.58
C ILE A 56 -1.43 -4.74 -13.62
N VAL A 57 -1.42 -5.78 -12.81
CA VAL A 57 -0.29 -6.10 -11.94
C VAL A 57 0.78 -6.81 -12.77
N VAL A 58 1.99 -6.24 -12.81
CA VAL A 58 3.12 -6.79 -13.59
C VAL A 58 4.18 -7.46 -12.72
N ARG A 59 4.14 -7.25 -11.39
CA ARG A 59 5.11 -7.81 -10.42
C ARG A 59 5.02 -9.33 -10.29
N PHE A 60 3.84 -9.91 -10.46
CA PHE A 60 3.59 -11.34 -10.26
C PHE A 60 3.00 -11.94 -11.53
N TYR A 61 3.49 -13.11 -11.93
CA TYR A 61 3.02 -13.86 -13.09
C TYR A 61 3.07 -15.36 -12.79
N GLY A 62 2.17 -16.12 -13.41
CA GLY A 62 2.07 -17.58 -13.24
C GLY A 62 0.65 -18.04 -13.02
N GLU A 63 0.51 -19.23 -12.47
CA GLU A 63 -0.79 -19.85 -12.19
C GLU A 63 -1.56 -19.10 -11.09
N PRO A 64 -2.91 -19.06 -11.15
CA PRO A 64 -3.75 -18.36 -10.18
C PRO A 64 -3.41 -18.71 -8.73
N ASP A 65 -3.24 -19.99 -8.41
CA ASP A 65 -2.93 -20.46 -7.06
C ASP A 65 -1.62 -19.87 -6.52
N LYS A 66 -0.62 -19.68 -7.39
CA LYS A 66 0.67 -19.07 -7.02
C LYS A 66 0.59 -17.57 -6.88
N ILE A 67 -0.22 -16.90 -7.70
CA ILE A 67 -0.46 -15.46 -7.55
C ILE A 67 -1.20 -15.19 -6.25
N HIS A 68 -2.20 -16.01 -5.91
CA HIS A 68 -2.99 -15.86 -4.69
C HIS A 68 -2.21 -16.05 -3.38
N GLU A 69 -1.04 -16.71 -3.39
CA GLU A 69 -0.10 -16.76 -2.26
C GLU A 69 0.46 -15.36 -1.93
N THR A 70 0.43 -14.42 -2.88
CA THR A 70 0.91 -13.04 -2.69
C THR A 70 -0.17 -12.09 -2.15
N TYR A 71 -1.43 -12.51 -2.16
CA TYR A 71 -2.58 -11.69 -1.76
C TYR A 71 -2.93 -11.92 -0.29
N ASP A 72 -3.25 -10.83 0.39
CA ASP A 72 -3.40 -10.76 1.84
C ASP A 72 -4.78 -11.18 2.35
N PHE A 73 -5.84 -10.88 1.61
CA PHE A 73 -7.21 -11.19 2.00
C PHE A 73 -7.89 -12.16 1.03
N ALA A 74 -8.69 -13.09 1.55
CA ALA A 74 -9.37 -14.10 0.74
C ALA A 74 -10.27 -13.50 -0.35
N HIS A 75 -10.99 -12.41 -0.06
CA HIS A 75 -11.96 -11.82 -0.98
C HIS A 75 -11.39 -11.34 -2.33
N THR A 76 -10.07 -11.19 -2.46
CA THR A 76 -9.40 -10.75 -3.70
C THR A 76 -8.93 -11.91 -4.59
N LYS A 77 -9.25 -13.16 -4.23
CA LYS A 77 -8.73 -14.38 -4.87
C LYS A 77 -9.71 -15.05 -5.86
N ALA A 78 -10.72 -14.31 -6.31
CA ALA A 78 -11.50 -14.73 -7.48
C ALA A 78 -10.73 -14.42 -8.76
N TYR A 79 -10.86 -15.28 -9.76
CA TYR A 79 -10.15 -15.11 -11.02
C TYR A 79 -10.99 -15.57 -12.20
N TRP A 80 -10.52 -15.27 -13.41
CA TRP A 80 -11.19 -15.67 -14.65
C TRP A 80 -10.15 -16.28 -15.60
N THR A 81 -10.55 -17.33 -16.32
CA THR A 81 -9.77 -17.88 -17.43
C THR A 81 -10.65 -17.99 -18.67
N SER A 82 -10.05 -18.00 -19.87
CA SER A 82 -10.78 -18.20 -21.13
C SER A 82 -11.48 -19.55 -21.21
N ASP A 83 -10.93 -20.55 -20.52
CA ASP A 83 -11.33 -21.94 -20.68
C ASP A 83 -12.46 -22.31 -19.71
N THR A 84 -12.40 -21.78 -18.48
CA THR A 84 -13.34 -22.12 -17.40
C THR A 84 -14.28 -20.98 -17.03
N GLY A 85 -14.03 -19.76 -17.53
CA GLY A 85 -14.74 -18.56 -17.11
C GLY A 85 -14.36 -18.13 -15.69
N THR A 86 -15.30 -17.47 -15.01
CA THR A 86 -15.09 -16.93 -13.65
C THR A 86 -15.08 -18.05 -12.62
N ILE A 87 -13.99 -18.14 -11.87
CA ILE A 87 -13.83 -19.06 -10.74
C ILE A 87 -13.89 -18.24 -9.44
N ILE A 88 -14.84 -18.61 -8.59
CA ILE A 88 -15.02 -18.02 -7.25
C ILE A 88 -14.88 -19.15 -6.23
N PRO A 89 -13.73 -19.28 -5.54
CA PRO A 89 -13.58 -20.25 -4.47
C PRO A 89 -14.58 -19.98 -3.34
N ASN A 90 -15.02 -21.04 -2.64
CA ASN A 90 -16.03 -20.91 -1.58
C ASN A 90 -15.62 -19.90 -0.49
N GLU A 91 -14.35 -19.88 -0.09
CA GLU A 91 -13.84 -18.91 0.88
C GLU A 91 -13.97 -17.44 0.41
N VAL A 92 -13.81 -17.21 -0.89
CA VAL A 92 -13.97 -15.89 -1.51
C VAL A 92 -15.43 -15.50 -1.50
N TYR A 93 -16.30 -16.43 -1.91
CA TYR A 93 -17.75 -16.24 -1.89
C TYR A 93 -18.24 -15.88 -0.48
N ASP A 94 -17.87 -16.67 0.52
CA ASP A 94 -18.26 -16.45 1.91
C ASP A 94 -17.75 -15.11 2.44
N ALA A 95 -16.50 -14.76 2.14
CA ALA A 95 -15.92 -13.46 2.53
C ALA A 95 -16.68 -12.28 1.90
N VAL A 96 -16.98 -12.36 0.60
CA VAL A 96 -17.66 -11.29 -0.15
C VAL A 96 -19.10 -11.12 0.30
N VAL A 97 -19.88 -12.20 0.40
CA VAL A 97 -21.30 -12.15 0.79
C VAL A 97 -21.46 -11.60 2.20
N ASN A 98 -20.59 -12.00 3.13
CA ASN A 98 -20.65 -11.53 4.52
C ASN A 98 -19.89 -10.23 4.76
N LYS A 99 -19.27 -9.64 3.72
CA LYS A 99 -18.32 -8.51 3.83
C LYS A 99 -17.33 -8.69 4.97
N THR A 100 -16.71 -9.87 5.06
CA THR A 100 -15.77 -10.21 6.14
C THR A 100 -14.36 -10.38 5.58
N LEU A 101 -13.39 -9.66 6.16
CA LEU A 101 -11.98 -9.82 5.83
C LEU A 101 -11.43 -11.06 6.52
N VAL A 102 -10.91 -11.98 5.71
CA VAL A 102 -10.18 -13.16 6.14
C VAL A 102 -8.74 -12.97 5.70
N TYR A 103 -7.84 -12.77 6.65
CA TYR A 103 -6.41 -12.59 6.39
C TYR A 103 -5.73 -13.95 6.18
N THR A 104 -5.05 -14.10 5.06
CA THR A 104 -4.39 -15.35 4.62
C THR A 104 -2.87 -15.30 4.74
N GLY A 105 -2.32 -14.23 5.31
CA GLY A 105 -0.89 -13.97 5.33
C GLY A 105 -0.45 -13.10 4.15
N SER A 106 0.61 -12.34 4.34
CA SER A 106 1.16 -11.41 3.35
C SER A 106 2.68 -11.37 3.46
N LYS A 107 3.35 -11.15 2.31
CA LYS A 107 4.76 -10.74 2.28
C LYS A 107 4.95 -9.28 2.71
N TYR A 108 3.87 -8.51 2.71
CA TYR A 108 3.84 -7.09 3.03
C TYR A 108 2.79 -6.81 4.13
N PRO A 109 2.96 -7.36 5.35
CA PRO A 109 1.98 -7.24 6.42
C PRO A 109 1.74 -5.79 6.88
N VAL A 110 2.70 -4.87 6.73
CA VAL A 110 2.47 -3.43 7.01
C VAL A 110 1.44 -2.85 6.04
N CYS A 111 1.62 -3.08 4.74
CA CYS A 111 0.61 -2.71 3.73
C CYS A 111 -0.77 -3.31 4.02
N SER A 112 -0.82 -4.54 4.55
CA SER A 112 -2.08 -5.19 4.91
C SER A 112 -2.85 -4.45 6.01
N ILE A 113 -2.18 -3.73 6.92
CA ILE A 113 -2.82 -2.84 7.90
C ILE A 113 -3.52 -1.68 7.20
N PHE A 114 -2.86 -1.02 6.24
CA PHE A 114 -3.46 0.09 5.51
C PHE A 114 -4.63 -0.36 4.63
N ARG A 115 -4.49 -1.51 3.95
CA ARG A 115 -5.59 -2.11 3.19
C ARG A 115 -6.77 -2.48 4.11
N MET A 116 -6.49 -3.03 5.29
CA MET A 116 -7.52 -3.34 6.28
C MET A 116 -8.33 -2.09 6.65
N ARG A 117 -7.68 -0.95 6.95
CA ARG A 117 -8.36 0.34 7.22
C ARG A 117 -9.29 0.75 6.07
N LYS A 118 -8.77 0.74 4.83
CA LYS A 118 -9.54 1.07 3.62
C LYS A 118 -10.74 0.14 3.40
N PHE A 119 -10.60 -1.15 3.68
CA PHE A 119 -11.72 -2.09 3.57
C PHE A 119 -12.76 -1.90 4.68
N ILE A 120 -12.33 -1.59 5.91
CA ILE A 120 -13.26 -1.24 7.00
C ILE A 120 -14.11 -0.02 6.63
N GLU A 121 -13.49 1.02 6.08
CA GLU A 121 -14.19 2.22 5.58
C GLU A 121 -15.23 1.87 4.47
N ARG A 122 -14.97 0.83 3.68
CA ARG A 122 -15.89 0.30 2.65
C ARG A 122 -16.98 -0.63 3.21
N GLY A 123 -17.12 -0.71 4.53
CA GLY A 123 -18.13 -1.49 5.23
C GLY A 123 -17.79 -2.97 5.39
N TRP A 124 -16.51 -3.34 5.27
CA TRP A 124 -16.05 -4.67 5.62
C TRP A 124 -15.84 -4.81 7.13
N LYS A 125 -16.04 -6.03 7.64
CA LYS A 125 -15.82 -6.39 9.03
C LYS A 125 -14.59 -7.28 9.13
N ILE A 126 -13.83 -7.15 10.21
CA ILE A 126 -12.71 -8.04 10.51
C ILE A 126 -12.73 -8.36 12.00
N ASN A 127 -12.43 -9.60 12.35
CA ASN A 127 -12.40 -10.02 13.75
C ASN A 127 -11.00 -9.83 14.35
N ALA A 128 -10.94 -9.79 15.69
CA ALA A 128 -9.69 -9.59 16.43
C ALA A 128 -8.62 -10.66 16.13
N GLY A 129 -9.03 -11.90 15.84
CA GLY A 129 -8.09 -12.96 15.49
C GLY A 129 -7.38 -12.71 14.15
N GLN A 130 -8.08 -12.18 13.15
CA GLN A 130 -7.48 -11.80 11.87
C GLN A 130 -6.54 -10.59 12.04
N MET A 131 -6.92 -9.60 12.86
CA MET A 131 -6.05 -8.47 13.19
C MET A 131 -4.77 -8.95 13.90
N LEU A 132 -4.89 -9.84 14.89
CA LEU A 132 -3.75 -10.37 15.63
C LEU A 132 -2.76 -11.12 14.72
N LYS A 133 -3.25 -11.87 13.73
CA LYS A 133 -2.38 -12.52 12.72
C LYS A 133 -1.52 -11.50 11.96
N ILE A 134 -2.10 -10.35 11.59
CA ILE A 134 -1.35 -9.28 10.92
C ILE A 134 -0.27 -8.75 11.87
N CYS A 135 -0.64 -8.43 13.11
CA CYS A 135 0.30 -7.94 14.12
C CYS A 135 1.46 -8.91 14.36
N MET A 136 1.20 -10.22 14.43
CA MET A 136 2.23 -11.25 14.59
C MET A 136 3.22 -11.27 13.42
N GLN A 137 2.75 -11.13 12.18
CA GLN A 137 3.66 -11.05 11.03
C GLN A 137 4.42 -9.73 10.99
N VAL A 138 3.81 -8.62 11.41
CA VAL A 138 4.52 -7.34 11.52
C VAL A 138 5.61 -7.40 12.60
N SER A 139 5.38 -8.11 13.71
CA SER A 139 6.39 -8.22 14.77
C SER A 139 7.65 -8.99 14.37
N ASP A 140 7.62 -9.74 13.26
CA ASP A 140 8.79 -10.43 12.72
C ASP A 140 9.70 -9.50 11.89
N LEU A 141 9.30 -8.23 11.69
CA LEU A 141 9.99 -7.24 10.87
C LEU A 141 10.79 -6.26 11.71
N ASP A 142 11.95 -5.85 11.21
CA ASP A 142 12.66 -4.67 11.70
C ASP A 142 12.24 -3.43 10.88
N LEU A 143 11.26 -2.69 11.37
CA LEU A 143 10.79 -1.47 10.70
C LEU A 143 11.70 -0.25 10.91
N THR A 144 12.78 -0.38 11.69
CA THR A 144 13.81 0.67 11.83
C THR A 144 14.87 0.57 10.74
N ASP A 145 14.96 -0.58 10.08
CA ASP A 145 15.73 -0.74 8.85
C ASP A 145 15.01 -0.08 7.66
N ILE A 146 15.70 0.83 6.97
CA ILE A 146 15.12 1.63 5.88
C ILE A 146 14.73 0.74 4.70
N ASP A 147 15.54 -0.27 4.36
CA ASP A 147 15.28 -1.15 3.23
C ASP A 147 14.06 -2.06 3.51
N THR A 148 13.96 -2.58 4.73
CA THR A 148 12.79 -3.35 5.20
C THR A 148 11.54 -2.47 5.21
N LEU A 149 11.62 -1.25 5.74
CA LEU A 149 10.49 -0.31 5.75
C LEU A 149 10.05 0.05 4.33
N GLU A 150 11.00 0.32 3.42
CA GLU A 150 10.72 0.61 2.02
C GLU A 150 9.96 -0.56 1.39
N ASP A 151 10.50 -1.79 1.42
CA ASP A 151 9.86 -2.97 0.82
C ASP A 151 8.44 -3.21 1.36
N GLN A 152 8.26 -2.99 2.66
CA GLN A 152 6.96 -3.10 3.33
C GLN A 152 5.96 -2.00 2.98
N LEU A 153 6.42 -0.94 2.32
CA LEU A 153 5.62 0.19 1.85
C LEU A 153 5.54 0.29 0.31
N VAL A 154 6.27 -0.54 -0.44
CA VAL A 154 6.24 -0.59 -1.91
C VAL A 154 4.83 -0.84 -2.48
N GLY A 155 3.92 -1.41 -1.68
CA GLY A 155 2.52 -1.64 -2.04
C GLY A 155 1.55 -0.53 -1.60
N VAL A 156 2.03 0.53 -0.96
CA VAL A 156 1.23 1.72 -0.69
C VAL A 156 1.47 2.69 -1.84
N ASP A 157 0.44 2.92 -2.65
CA ASP A 157 0.43 3.91 -3.74
C ASP A 157 0.49 5.33 -3.14
N SER A 158 1.60 5.70 -2.51
CA SER A 158 1.86 7.09 -2.17
C SER A 158 3.27 7.45 -2.64
N LEU A 159 3.34 8.31 -3.65
CA LEU A 159 4.55 9.02 -4.05
C LEU A 159 5.23 9.68 -2.84
N TYR A 160 4.45 9.95 -1.79
CA TYR A 160 4.88 10.37 -0.47
C TYR A 160 5.82 9.42 0.23
N PHE A 161 5.52 8.12 0.26
CA PHE A 161 6.39 7.16 0.91
C PHE A 161 7.72 7.04 0.18
N MET A 162 7.71 7.06 -1.16
CA MET A 162 8.97 7.05 -1.93
C MET A 162 9.84 8.27 -1.63
N ASN A 163 9.24 9.47 -1.61
CA ASN A 163 9.95 10.69 -1.23
C ASN A 163 10.43 10.67 0.23
N LEU A 164 9.65 10.08 1.13
CA LEU A 164 10.04 9.94 2.54
C LEU A 164 11.26 9.04 2.70
N ILE A 165 11.24 7.87 2.06
CA ILE A 165 12.37 6.94 2.07
C ILE A 165 13.62 7.60 1.48
N GLU A 166 13.48 8.35 0.38
CA GLU A 166 14.61 9.09 -0.20
C GLU A 166 15.19 10.11 0.79
N GLN A 167 14.34 10.79 1.56
CA GLN A 167 14.80 11.70 2.60
C GLN A 167 15.52 11.00 3.75
N PHE A 168 15.04 9.85 4.21
CA PHE A 168 15.75 9.05 5.21
C PHE A 168 17.15 8.66 4.72
N ARG A 169 17.26 8.23 3.45
CA ARG A 169 18.55 7.91 2.82
C ARG A 169 19.47 9.15 2.78
N ARG A 170 18.96 10.32 2.38
CA ARG A 170 19.74 11.57 2.35
C ARG A 170 20.22 12.03 3.72
N ILE A 171 19.43 11.83 4.78
CA ILE A 171 19.84 12.16 6.16
C ILE A 171 20.96 11.23 6.59
N LYS A 172 20.82 9.92 6.35
CA LYS A 172 21.84 8.91 6.67
C LYS A 172 23.15 9.12 5.90
N GLU A 173 23.08 9.59 4.65
CA GLU A 173 24.27 9.99 3.86
C GLU A 173 24.99 11.20 4.47
N LYS A 174 24.25 12.19 4.98
CA LYS A 174 24.82 13.41 5.59
C LYS A 174 25.30 13.18 7.02
N ASN A 175 24.71 12.21 7.72
CA ASN A 175 25.04 11.87 9.09
C ASN A 175 25.03 10.35 9.26
N ALA A 176 26.21 9.73 9.17
CA ALA A 176 26.35 8.27 9.24
C ALA A 176 25.92 7.67 10.59
N ASP A 177 25.93 8.47 11.67
CA ASP A 177 25.49 8.05 13.01
C ASP A 177 23.98 8.24 13.22
N TRP A 178 23.26 8.76 12.22
CA TRP A 178 21.81 8.89 12.29
C TRP A 178 21.15 7.55 11.97
N ASP A 179 20.27 7.13 12.87
CA ASP A 179 19.41 5.96 12.70
C ASP A 179 17.94 6.35 12.76
N LEU A 180 17.15 5.60 12.00
CA LEU A 180 15.72 5.79 11.92
C LEU A 180 15.06 5.28 13.21
N THR A 181 14.36 6.16 13.92
CA THR A 181 13.70 5.80 15.19
C THR A 181 12.19 5.57 14.98
N PRO A 182 11.57 4.69 15.78
CA PRO A 182 10.11 4.48 15.73
C PRO A 182 9.31 5.78 15.92
N GLN A 183 9.75 6.66 16.82
CA GLN A 183 9.10 7.94 17.08
C GLN A 183 9.09 8.83 15.83
N TYR A 184 10.21 8.86 15.10
CA TYR A 184 10.31 9.63 13.87
C TYR A 184 9.40 9.06 12.78
N ILE A 185 9.38 7.73 12.58
CA ILE A 185 8.49 7.05 11.64
C ILE A 185 7.02 7.41 11.92
N ILE A 186 6.58 7.28 13.19
CA ILE A 186 5.22 7.58 13.61
C ILE A 186 4.88 9.04 13.31
N SER A 187 5.78 9.98 13.65
CA SER A 187 5.56 11.41 13.44
C SER A 187 5.32 11.79 11.98
N VAL A 188 5.91 11.02 11.05
CA VAL A 188 5.73 11.24 9.62
C VAL A 188 4.47 10.56 9.11
N ILE A 189 4.20 9.31 9.51
CA ILE A 189 2.99 8.60 9.11
C ILE A 189 1.74 9.39 9.51
N ASP A 190 1.70 9.93 10.73
CA ASP A 190 0.58 10.75 11.24
C ASP A 190 0.35 12.04 10.43
N LYS A 191 1.35 12.52 9.69
CA LYS A 191 1.22 13.69 8.80
C LYS A 191 0.70 13.33 7.40
N ILE A 192 0.88 12.08 6.98
CA ILE A 192 0.54 11.61 5.63
C ILE A 192 -0.83 10.91 5.61
N PHE A 193 -1.27 10.26 6.70
CA PHE A 193 -2.44 9.37 6.74
C PHE A 193 -3.44 9.67 7.86
#